data_AF-A0A920J949-F1
#
_entry.id   AF-A0A920J949-F1
#
_cell.length_a   1.000
_cell.length_b   1.000
_cell.length_c   1.000
_cell.angle_alpha   90.00
_cell.angle_beta   90.00
_cell.angle_gamma   90.00
#
_symmetry.space_group_name_H-M   'P 1'
#
loop_
_entity.id
_entity.type
_entity.pdbx_description
1 polymer ?
#
loop_
_entity_poly.entity_id
_entity_poly.type
_entity_poly.pdbx_seq_one_letter_code
_entity_poly.pdbx_strand_id
1 'polypeptide(L)'
;MPNILAPIQGNQKLGCKEVPVLAKNGGEKRDEFGNTITKEKCGYLKHQDGSGLLNVEEFDEFIYDLTNFLTYVGEPSRAERERMGVYAIIFFIIFTFLSALLYREYQKDYH
;
A
#
# COMPACT_ATOMS: atom_id res chain seq x y z
N MET A 1 -17.96 9.41 17.08
CA MET A 1 -17.67 10.57 16.22
C MET A 1 -18.31 10.33 14.87
N PRO A 2 -19.00 11.32 14.28
CA PRO A 2 -19.53 11.19 12.93
C PRO A 2 -18.38 11.13 11.91
N ASN A 3 -18.54 10.32 10.86
CA ASN A 3 -17.59 10.25 9.76
C ASN A 3 -17.65 11.56 8.96
N ILE A 4 -16.53 12.26 8.84
CA ILE A 4 -16.41 13.54 8.12
C ILE A 4 -16.68 13.35 6.61
N LEU A 5 -16.31 12.20 6.07
CA LEU A 5 -16.52 11.86 4.65
C LEU A 5 -17.91 11.30 4.37
N ALA A 6 -18.78 11.14 5.38
CA ALA A 6 -20.13 10.59 5.20
C ALA A 6 -20.97 11.29 4.13
N PRO A 7 -20.94 12.64 3.97
CA PRO A 7 -21.69 13.31 2.91
C PRO A 7 -21.22 12.92 1.51
N ILE A 8 -19.94 12.60 1.35
CA ILE A 8 -19.31 12.30 0.06
C ILE A 8 -19.40 10.80 -0.23
N GLN A 9 -19.07 9.97 0.77
CA GLN A 9 -19.03 8.51 0.70
C GLN A 9 -20.42 7.84 0.75
N GLY A 10 -21.42 8.52 1.31
CA GLY A 10 -22.74 7.93 1.57
C GLY A 10 -22.76 6.93 2.72
N ASN A 11 -23.90 6.27 2.89
CA ASN A 11 -24.13 5.29 3.93
C ASN A 11 -23.69 3.89 3.50
N GLN A 12 -23.01 3.19 4.41
CA GLN A 12 -22.67 1.78 4.22
C GLN A 12 -23.70 0.90 4.94
N LYS A 13 -24.24 -0.07 4.23
CA LYS A 13 -25.18 -1.06 4.77
C LYS A 13 -24.54 -2.43 4.81
N LEU A 14 -24.93 -3.24 5.79
CA LEU A 14 -24.53 -4.65 5.83
C LEU A 14 -25.19 -5.38 4.65
N GLY A 15 -24.37 -5.89 3.75
CA GLY A 15 -24.76 -6.70 2.62
C GLY A 15 -24.08 -8.07 2.65
N CYS A 16 -24.55 -8.92 1.74
CA CYS A 16 -23.99 -10.24 1.53
C CYS A 16 -23.08 -10.23 0.30
N LYS A 17 -21.94 -10.91 0.41
CA LYS A 17 -20.96 -11.06 -0.68
C LYS A 17 -20.71 -12.54 -0.89
N GLU A 18 -20.65 -12.94 -2.16
CA GLU A 18 -20.21 -14.28 -2.53
C GLU A 18 -18.72 -14.41 -2.25
N VAL A 19 -18.37 -15.39 -1.42
CA VAL A 19 -16.98 -15.69 -1.07
C VAL A 19 -16.62 -17.12 -1.45
N PRO A 20 -15.42 -17.38 -1.97
CA PRO A 20 -15.01 -18.73 -2.31
C PRO A 20 -14.89 -19.58 -1.05
N VAL A 21 -15.42 -20.81 -1.11
CA VAL A 21 -15.22 -21.79 -0.03
C VAL A 21 -13.79 -22.29 -0.11
N LEU A 22 -13.06 -22.27 1.00
CA LEU A 22 -11.70 -22.82 1.05
C LEU A 22 -11.74 -24.35 1.17
N ALA A 23 -10.90 -25.03 0.39
CA ALA A 23 -10.64 -26.46 0.50
C ALA A 23 -9.65 -26.76 1.64
N LYS A 24 -9.52 -28.04 2.02
CA LYS A 24 -8.64 -28.46 3.15
C LYS A 24 -7.16 -28.13 2.93
N ASN A 25 -6.75 -27.94 1.68
CA ASN A 25 -5.40 -27.54 1.26
C ASN A 25 -5.21 -26.02 1.20
N GLY A 26 -6.21 -25.21 1.57
CA GLY A 26 -6.14 -23.75 1.57
C GLY A 26 -6.43 -23.08 0.22
N GLY A 27 -6.63 -23.85 -0.86
CA GLY A 27 -7.06 -23.32 -2.15
C GLY A 27 -8.56 -23.08 -2.23
N GLU A 28 -9.01 -22.35 -3.25
CA GLU A 28 -10.43 -22.18 -3.54
C GLU A 28 -11.05 -23.53 -3.97
N LYS A 29 -12.19 -23.88 -3.38
CA LYS A 29 -12.91 -25.10 -3.73
C LYS A 29 -13.53 -24.92 -5.11
N ARG A 30 -13.25 -25.84 -6.02
CA ARG A 30 -13.83 -25.85 -7.37
C ARG A 30 -14.82 -27.01 -7.54
N ASP A 31 -15.79 -26.82 -8.43
CA ASP A 31 -16.71 -27.86 -8.87
C ASP A 31 -16.03 -28.79 -9.90
N GLU A 32 -16.75 -29.82 -10.36
CA GLU A 32 -16.28 -30.75 -11.40
C GLU A 32 -16.04 -30.06 -12.76
N PHE A 33 -16.57 -28.86 -12.97
CA PHE A 33 -16.43 -28.07 -14.20
C PHE A 33 -15.30 -27.03 -14.11
N GLY A 34 -14.59 -26.94 -12.98
CA GLY A 34 -13.48 -26.03 -12.75
C GLY A 34 -13.87 -24.62 -12.28
N ASN A 35 -15.15 -24.35 -12.03
CA ASN A 35 -15.63 -23.08 -11.49
C ASN A 35 -15.47 -23.05 -9.97
N THR A 36 -15.28 -21.86 -9.40
CA THR A 36 -15.15 -21.67 -7.96
C THR A 36 -16.51 -21.79 -7.27
N ILE A 37 -16.58 -22.63 -6.24
CA ILE A 37 -17.78 -22.77 -5.42
C ILE A 37 -17.79 -21.60 -4.43
N THR A 38 -18.65 -20.62 -4.70
CA THR A 38 -18.90 -19.52 -3.79
C THR A 38 -20.01 -19.89 -2.79
N LYS A 39 -19.92 -19.33 -1.59
CA LYS A 39 -21.03 -19.29 -0.63
C LYS A 39 -21.35 -17.84 -0.34
N GLU A 40 -22.63 -17.52 -0.29
CA GLU A 40 -23.07 -16.21 0.17
C GLU A 40 -22.77 -16.08 1.66
N LYS A 41 -21.94 -15.09 2.02
CA LYS A 41 -21.65 -14.75 3.41
C LYS A 41 -22.07 -13.31 3.65
N CYS A 42 -22.92 -13.12 4.64
CA CYS A 42 -23.42 -11.82 5.06
C CYS A 42 -22.54 -11.20 6.14
N GLY A 43 -22.59 -9.87 6.27
CA GLY A 43 -21.79 -9.12 7.23
C GLY A 43 -20.70 -8.26 6.60
N TYR A 44 -20.69 -8.12 5.28
CA TYR A 44 -19.79 -7.20 4.58
C TYR A 44 -20.46 -5.83 4.45
N LEU A 45 -19.68 -4.76 4.49
CA LEU A 45 -20.19 -3.42 4.22
C LEU A 45 -20.29 -3.24 2.70
N LYS A 46 -21.50 -2.92 2.23
CA LYS A 46 -21.79 -2.51 0.86
C LYS A 46 -22.23 -1.05 0.85
N HIS A 47 -21.73 -0.28 -0.12
CA HIS A 47 -22.19 1.08 -0.35
C HIS A 47 -23.66 1.06 -0.78
N GLN A 48 -24.45 2.04 -0.32
CA GLN A 48 -25.81 2.23 -0.78
C GLN A 48 -25.84 3.30 -1.88
N ASP A 49 -26.12 2.87 -3.11
CA ASP A 49 -26.19 3.76 -4.27
C ASP A 49 -27.17 4.93 -4.03
N GLY A 50 -26.74 6.14 -4.40
CA GLY A 50 -27.52 7.38 -4.26
C GLY A 50 -27.60 7.95 -2.84
N SER A 51 -26.84 7.40 -1.87
CA SER A 51 -26.78 7.95 -0.50
C SER A 51 -25.65 8.96 -0.28
N GLY A 52 -24.65 8.99 -1.16
CA GLY A 52 -23.53 9.94 -1.15
C GLY A 52 -23.53 10.84 -2.38
N LEU A 53 -22.65 11.84 -2.38
CA LEU A 53 -22.45 12.75 -3.51
C LEU A 53 -21.65 12.11 -4.65
N LEU A 54 -20.76 11.17 -4.33
CA LEU A 54 -19.89 10.48 -5.29
C LEU A 54 -20.28 9.01 -5.41
N ASN A 55 -20.07 8.45 -6.59
CA ASN A 55 -20.09 7.00 -6.78
C ASN A 55 -18.84 6.35 -6.16
N VAL A 56 -18.82 5.02 -6.02
CA VAL A 56 -17.72 4.28 -5.38
C VAL A 56 -16.39 4.53 -6.09
N GLU A 57 -16.37 4.48 -7.42
CA GLU A 57 -15.15 4.70 -8.21
C GLU A 57 -14.63 6.14 -8.07
N GLU A 58 -15.53 7.13 -8.11
CA GLU A 58 -15.19 8.55 -7.97
C GLU A 58 -14.68 8.87 -6.56
N PHE A 59 -15.26 8.23 -5.54
CA PHE A 59 -14.81 8.36 -4.17
C PHE A 59 -13.39 7.80 -3.98
N ASP A 60 -13.11 6.65 -4.58
CA ASP A 60 -11.77 6.04 -4.53
C ASP A 60 -10.72 6.93 -5.22
N GLU A 61 -11.05 7.53 -6.36
CA GLU A 61 -10.19 8.50 -7.05
C GLU A 61 -9.98 9.77 -6.21
N PHE A 62 -11.05 10.31 -5.62
CA PHE A 62 -10.95 11.49 -4.75
C PHE A 62 -10.05 11.25 -3.53
N ILE A 63 -10.16 10.09 -2.88
CA ILE A 63 -9.32 9.74 -1.73
C ILE A 63 -7.87 9.49 -2.18
N TYR A 64 -7.67 8.89 -3.35
CA TYR A 64 -6.34 8.71 -3.91
C TYR A 64 -5.65 10.07 -4.12
N ASP A 65 -6.33 11.03 -4.74
CA ASP A 65 -5.77 12.36 -4.98
C ASP A 65 -5.56 13.15 -3.69
N LEU A 66 -6.52 13.09 -2.76
CA LEU A 66 -6.40 13.77 -1.47
C LEU A 66 -5.19 13.25 -0.68
N THR A 67 -4.97 11.93 -0.64
CA THR A 67 -3.85 11.34 0.10
C THR A 67 -2.52 11.64 -0.57
N ASN A 68 -2.46 11.66 -1.91
CA ASN A 68 -1.29 12.11 -2.66
C ASN A 68 -0.98 13.58 -2.39
N PHE A 69 -2.00 14.45 -2.39
CA PHE A 69 -1.86 15.87 -2.07
C PHE A 69 -1.35 16.07 -0.65
N LEU A 70 -1.94 15.42 0.35
CA LEU A 70 -1.49 15.50 1.75
C LEU A 70 -0.06 14.99 1.92
N THR A 71 0.31 13.94 1.19
CA THR A 71 1.69 13.42 1.18
C THR A 71 2.66 14.46 0.63
N TYR A 72 2.31 15.11 -0.48
CA TYR A 72 3.14 16.18 -1.06
C TYR A 72 3.26 17.39 -0.13
N VAL A 73 2.17 17.84 0.49
CA VAL A 73 2.19 18.96 1.45
C VAL A 73 2.99 18.61 2.70
N GLY A 74 2.90 17.37 3.19
CA GLY A 74 3.69 16.89 4.32
C GLY A 74 5.19 16.82 4.02
N GLU A 75 5.57 16.52 2.78
CA GLU A 75 6.98 16.40 2.36
C GLU A 75 7.23 17.00 0.96
N PRO A 76 7.24 18.34 0.81
CA PRO A 76 7.35 18.97 -0.50
C PRO A 76 8.71 18.73 -1.18
N SER A 77 9.77 18.51 -0.39
CA SER A 77 11.14 18.27 -0.87
C SER A 77 11.51 16.78 -0.96
N ARG A 78 10.52 15.87 -0.99
CA ARG A 78 10.77 14.41 -0.99
C ARG A 78 11.68 13.95 -2.12
N ALA A 79 11.44 14.41 -3.35
CA ALA A 79 12.22 14.04 -4.53
C ALA A 79 13.69 14.51 -4.42
N GLU A 80 13.90 15.70 -3.87
CA GLU A 80 15.25 16.23 -3.67
C GLU A 80 16.01 15.47 -2.56
N ARG A 81 15.33 15.15 -1.46
CA ARG A 81 15.88 14.33 -0.36
C ARG A 81 16.32 12.96 -0.86
N GLU A 82 15.49 12.29 -1.67
CA GLU A 82 15.81 10.99 -2.24
C GLU A 82 17.04 11.05 -3.16
N ARG A 83 17.08 12.03 -4.06
CA ARG A 83 18.23 12.28 -4.93
C ARG A 83 19.52 12.51 -4.13
N MET A 84 19.49 13.35 -3.11
CA MET A 84 20.65 13.59 -2.24
C MET A 84 21.05 12.34 -1.45
N GLY A 85 20.07 11.57 -0.97
CA GLY A 85 20.30 10.32 -0.26
C GLY A 85 21.04 9.29 -1.11
N VAL A 86 20.67 9.13 -2.39
CA VAL A 86 21.36 8.24 -3.32
C VAL A 86 22.84 8.65 -3.50
N TYR A 87 23.11 9.95 -3.69
CA TYR A 87 24.49 10.44 -3.79
C TYR A 87 25.29 10.22 -2.51
N ALA A 88 24.68 10.46 -1.34
CA ALA A 88 25.34 10.23 -0.04
C ALA A 88 25.69 8.75 0.17
N ILE A 89 24.80 7.83 -0.18
CA ILE A 89 25.04 6.38 -0.08
C ILE A 89 26.20 5.96 -1.00
N ILE A 90 26.20 6.42 -2.25
CA ILE A 90 27.29 6.13 -3.20
C ILE A 90 28.62 6.67 -2.67
N PHE A 91 28.63 7.90 -2.16
CA PHE A 91 29.82 8.48 -1.54
C PHE A 91 30.34 7.60 -0.39
N PHE A 92 29.48 7.17 0.52
CA PHE A 92 29.90 6.31 1.64
C PHE A 92 30.42 4.95 1.20
N ILE A 93 29.84 4.34 0.16
CA ILE A 93 30.35 3.07 -0.40
C ILE A 93 31.78 3.26 -0.93
N ILE A 94 32.00 4.28 -1.76
CA ILE A 94 33.31 4.56 -2.36
C ILE A 94 34.32 4.93 -1.27
N PHE A 95 33.95 5.82 -0.36
CA PHE A 95 34.82 6.25 0.73
C PHE A 95 35.19 5.08 1.64
N THR A 96 34.22 4.24 2.02
CA THR A 96 34.48 3.05 2.85
C THR A 96 35.39 2.07 2.12
N PHE A 97 35.23 1.88 0.81
CA PHE A 97 36.12 1.05 0.02
C PHE A 97 37.57 1.57 0.04
N LEU A 98 37.77 2.87 -0.21
CA LEU A 98 39.11 3.48 -0.16
C LEU A 98 39.70 3.42 1.26
N SER A 99 38.90 3.72 2.28
CA SER A 99 39.32 3.63 3.69
C SER A 99 39.66 2.19 4.09
N ALA A 100 38.97 1.19 3.57
CA ALA A 100 39.26 -0.22 3.83
C ALA A 100 40.58 -0.65 3.18
N LEU A 101 40.87 -0.18 1.96
CA LEU A 101 42.17 -0.40 1.33
C LEU A 101 43.30 0.25 2.12
N LEU A 102 43.10 1.48 2.58
CA LEU A 102 44.06 2.19 3.42
C LEU A 102 44.31 1.47 4.75
N TYR A 103 43.24 1.06 5.43
CA TYR A 103 43.32 0.28 6.67
C TYR A 103 44.10 -1.03 6.48
N ARG A 104 43.87 -1.73 5.36
CA ARG A 104 44.58 -2.96 5.03
C ARG A 104 46.09 -2.75 4.87
N GLU A 105 46.52 -1.59 4.36
CA GLU A 105 47.95 -1.27 4.25
C GLU A 105 48.55 -0.96 5.62
N TYR A 106 47.92 -0.09 6.40
CA TYR A 106 48.40 0.24 7.76
C TYR A 106 48.49 -0.97 8.69
N GLN A 107 47.57 -1.93 8.54
CA GLN A 107 47.57 -3.12 9.37
C GLN A 107 48.75 -4.05 9.05
N LYS A 108 49.40 -3.93 7.88
CA LYS A 108 50.62 -4.71 7.59
C LYS A 108 51.80 -4.30 8.46
N ASP A 109 51.89 -3.03 8.86
CA ASP A 109 53.03 -2.52 9.64
C ASP A 109 52.98 -2.93 11.12
N TYR A 110 51.82 -3.37 11.60
CA TYR A 110 51.61 -3.81 12.99
C TYR A 110 51.70 -5.33 13.21
N HIS A 111 51.92 -6.12 12.14
CA HIS A 111 52.05 -7.57 12.19
C HIS A 111 53.47 -8.05 11.84
#